data_AF-A0A0Q8M032-F1
#
_entry.id   AF-A0A0Q8M032-F1
#
_cell.length_a   1.000
_cell.length_b   1.000
_cell.length_c   1.000
_cell.angle_alpha   90.00
_cell.angle_beta   90.00
_cell.angle_gamma   90.00
#
_symmetry.space_group_name_H-M   'P 1'
#
loop_
_entity.id
_entity.type
_entity.pdbx_description
1 polymer ?
#
loop_
_entity_poly.entity_id
_entity_poly.type
_entity_poly.pdbx_seq_one_letter_code
_entity_poly.pdbx_strand_id
1 'polypeptide(L)'
;MAAAAAAAAMMLGGSAASAAIMIATYTGTVSSGVDKIGMFGSSLAGEQFKAVFKYDTDGGVSDITPTGAHAYGPGVMLDAYLEINGLISHVPTGYYGSVQQSTADVQHLSIYDDGAFQTYFYIGLFGVSPPLDLTDAYTRSSGETSARWAKYNYSTGQYDVELNLSSPTTLAVTTAAVPEPATWAMMILGFGLAGVGIRDSRRRRGVALA
;
A
#
# COMPACT_ATOMS: atom_id res chain seq x y z
N MET A 1 -41.91 15.64 33.22
CA MET A 1 -41.22 16.16 32.02
C MET A 1 -39.90 16.78 32.45
N ALA A 2 -38.82 16.01 32.59
CA ALA A 2 -37.44 16.50 32.74
C ALA A 2 -36.51 15.30 33.05
N ALA A 3 -35.92 14.67 32.02
CA ALA A 3 -34.75 13.79 32.13
C ALA A 3 -34.38 13.22 30.75
N ALA A 4 -33.93 14.06 29.81
CA ALA A 4 -33.41 13.58 28.53
C ALA A 4 -32.56 14.66 27.82
N ALA A 5 -31.51 15.18 28.47
CA ALA A 5 -30.59 16.13 27.82
C ALA A 5 -29.25 16.23 28.57
N ALA A 6 -28.44 15.16 28.60
CA ALA A 6 -27.10 15.24 29.22
C ALA A 6 -26.10 14.17 28.73
N ALA A 7 -26.03 13.88 27.43
CA ALA A 7 -25.09 12.87 26.92
C ALA A 7 -24.54 13.18 25.51
N ALA A 8 -24.15 14.43 25.22
CA ALA A 8 -23.72 14.81 23.87
C ALA A 8 -22.42 15.65 23.77
N ALA A 9 -21.62 15.82 24.83
CA ALA A 9 -20.58 16.85 24.83
C ALA A 9 -19.18 16.44 25.34
N MET A 10 -18.72 15.21 25.07
CA MET A 10 -17.33 14.81 25.35
C MET A 10 -16.70 13.99 24.21
N MET A 11 -16.56 14.58 23.01
CA MET A 11 -15.75 14.03 21.92
C MET A 11 -14.74 15.05 21.38
N LEU A 12 -14.03 15.75 22.25
CA LEU A 12 -12.99 16.71 21.84
C LEU A 12 -11.62 16.26 22.35
N GLY A 13 -10.72 15.91 21.42
CA GLY A 13 -9.30 16.25 21.61
C GLY A 13 -8.24 15.18 21.46
N GLY A 14 -8.56 13.91 21.18
CA GLY A 14 -7.51 12.96 20.79
C GLY A 14 -7.11 13.20 19.34
N SER A 15 -5.97 13.86 19.08
CA SER A 15 -5.32 13.75 17.77
C SER A 15 -4.89 12.29 17.64
N ALA A 16 -5.69 11.49 16.97
CA ALA A 16 -5.30 10.12 16.66
C ALA A 16 -3.98 10.21 15.89
N ALA A 17 -2.92 9.63 16.44
CA ALA A 17 -1.81 9.17 15.63
C ALA A 17 -2.41 8.12 14.70
N SER A 18 -2.82 8.55 13.51
CA SER A 18 -3.43 7.68 12.53
C SER A 18 -2.29 7.08 11.74
N ALA A 19 -2.06 5.77 11.92
CA ALA A 19 -1.26 4.98 11.00
C ALA A 19 -1.71 5.29 9.56
N ALA A 20 -0.81 5.87 8.78
CA ALA A 20 -1.09 6.22 7.40
C ALA A 20 -0.66 5.03 6.54
N ILE A 21 -1.64 4.34 5.96
CA ILE A 21 -1.36 3.38 4.89
C ILE A 21 -1.02 4.19 3.65
N MET A 22 0.19 3.99 3.12
CA MET A 22 0.69 4.68 1.95
C MET A 22 0.77 3.73 0.76
N ILE A 23 0.59 4.28 -0.44
CA ILE A 23 0.69 3.56 -1.72
C ILE A 23 1.70 4.32 -2.58
N ALA A 24 2.86 3.72 -2.79
CA ALA A 24 3.85 4.17 -3.75
C ALA A 24 3.64 3.43 -5.09
N THR A 25 3.38 4.18 -6.16
CA THR A 25 3.20 3.67 -7.51
C THR A 25 4.32 4.18 -8.41
N TYR A 26 5.03 3.24 -9.04
CA TYR A 26 6.07 3.49 -10.02
C TYR A 26 5.60 3.01 -11.40
N THR A 27 5.91 3.77 -12.46
CA THR A 27 5.72 3.32 -13.84
C THR A 27 7.01 3.50 -14.64
N GLY A 28 7.29 2.61 -15.58
CA GLY A 28 8.48 2.67 -16.44
C GLY A 28 8.52 1.54 -17.47
N THR A 29 9.69 1.24 -18.03
CA THR A 29 9.90 0.06 -18.91
C THR A 29 10.80 -0.98 -18.27
N VAL A 30 10.64 -2.25 -18.62
CA VAL A 30 11.63 -3.28 -18.25
C VAL A 30 12.88 -3.10 -19.12
N SER A 31 14.06 -3.01 -18.51
CA SER A 31 15.31 -2.82 -19.27
C SER A 31 15.85 -4.13 -19.82
N SER A 32 15.79 -5.19 -19.02
CA SER A 32 16.26 -6.54 -19.36
C SER A 32 15.72 -7.54 -18.35
N GLY A 33 15.81 -8.83 -18.67
CA GLY A 33 15.49 -9.87 -17.71
C GLY A 33 15.21 -11.21 -18.35
N VAL A 34 14.96 -12.19 -17.47
CA VAL A 34 14.53 -13.54 -17.82
C VAL A 34 13.27 -13.88 -17.03
N ASP A 35 12.37 -14.60 -17.67
CA ASP A 35 11.17 -15.16 -17.06
C ASP A 35 11.01 -16.60 -17.57
N LYS A 36 11.65 -17.54 -16.88
CA LYS A 36 11.72 -18.94 -17.31
C LYS A 36 10.40 -19.68 -17.08
N ILE A 37 9.54 -19.13 -16.23
CA ILE A 37 8.27 -19.74 -15.82
C ILE A 37 7.06 -19.07 -16.48
N GLY A 38 7.28 -18.04 -17.32
CA GLY A 38 6.23 -17.34 -18.04
C GLY A 38 5.28 -16.55 -17.13
N MET A 39 5.78 -16.05 -16.00
CA MET A 39 5.03 -15.23 -15.05
C MET A 39 4.45 -13.95 -15.69
N PHE A 40 5.21 -13.32 -16.59
CA PHE A 40 4.88 -12.10 -17.32
C PHE A 40 4.99 -12.26 -18.85
N GLY A 41 5.64 -13.34 -19.34
CA GLY A 41 5.76 -13.66 -20.77
C GLY A 41 7.19 -13.93 -21.22
N SER A 42 7.41 -14.06 -22.54
CA SER A 42 8.70 -14.53 -23.10
C SER A 42 9.64 -13.42 -23.61
N SER A 43 9.15 -12.19 -23.80
CA SER A 43 9.95 -11.02 -24.16
C SER A 43 9.43 -9.83 -23.37
N LEU A 44 10.24 -9.33 -22.43
CA LEU A 44 9.82 -8.29 -21.49
C LEU A 44 10.58 -6.98 -21.69
N ALA A 45 11.76 -7.00 -22.32
CA ALA A 45 12.54 -5.78 -22.53
C ALA A 45 11.76 -4.76 -23.38
N GLY A 46 11.64 -3.53 -22.88
CA GLY A 46 10.85 -2.47 -23.49
C GLY A 46 9.36 -2.47 -23.10
N GLU A 47 8.86 -3.54 -22.46
CA GLU A 47 7.48 -3.56 -21.99
C GLU A 47 7.27 -2.61 -20.83
N GLN A 48 6.09 -1.99 -20.81
CA GLN A 48 5.71 -1.08 -19.73
C GLN A 48 5.42 -1.89 -18.45
N PHE A 49 5.94 -1.41 -17.33
CA PHE A 49 5.61 -1.93 -16.01
C PHE A 49 4.90 -0.89 -15.15
N LYS A 50 4.11 -1.40 -14.20
CA LYS A 50 3.60 -0.67 -13.05
C LYS A 50 3.97 -1.45 -11.79
N ALA A 51 4.70 -0.80 -10.89
CA ALA A 51 5.12 -1.38 -9.62
C ALA A 51 4.43 -0.65 -8.48
N VAL A 52 3.87 -1.39 -7.53
CA VAL A 52 3.12 -0.81 -6.42
C VAL A 52 3.63 -1.39 -5.11
N PHE A 53 3.87 -0.50 -4.15
CA PHE A 53 4.20 -0.82 -2.76
C PHE A 53 3.15 -0.19 -1.87
N LYS A 54 2.44 -1.01 -1.10
CA LYS A 54 1.51 -0.57 -0.07
C LYS A 54 2.17 -0.81 1.28
N TYR A 55 2.40 0.24 2.05
CA TYR A 55 3.09 0.16 3.32
C TYR A 55 2.36 0.89 4.44
N ASP A 56 2.60 0.45 5.66
CA ASP A 56 2.15 1.09 6.90
C ASP A 56 3.35 1.77 7.55
N THR A 57 3.26 3.09 7.76
CA THR A 57 4.34 3.87 8.39
C THR A 57 4.52 3.56 9.87
N ASP A 58 3.50 3.00 10.52
CA ASP A 58 3.52 2.61 11.94
C ASP A 58 3.82 1.11 12.10
N GLY A 59 3.93 0.38 11.00
CA GLY A 59 4.36 -1.01 10.98
C GLY A 59 5.86 -1.13 11.31
N GLY A 60 6.24 -2.18 12.02
CA GLY A 60 7.65 -2.52 12.25
C GLY A 60 8.40 -1.52 13.13
N VAL A 61 9.66 -1.24 12.76
CA VAL A 61 10.55 -0.27 13.42
C VAL A 61 10.66 0.95 12.52
N SER A 62 10.43 2.13 13.10
CA SER A 62 10.52 3.41 12.40
C SER A 62 11.57 4.32 13.05
N ASP A 63 12.46 4.88 12.23
CA ASP A 63 13.45 5.87 12.63
C ASP A 63 13.25 7.15 11.81
N ILE A 64 13.09 8.29 12.50
CA ILE A 64 13.01 9.62 11.88
C ILE A 64 14.25 10.40 12.29
N THR A 65 14.97 10.89 11.29
CA THR A 65 16.16 11.73 11.44
C THR A 65 15.94 13.07 10.73
N PRO A 66 16.75 14.11 11.03
CA PRO A 66 16.70 15.36 10.28
C PRO A 66 16.97 15.22 8.78
N THR A 67 17.52 14.09 8.34
CA THR A 67 17.95 13.84 6.96
C THR A 67 17.10 12.80 6.24
N GLY A 68 16.08 12.24 6.90
CA GLY A 68 15.26 11.19 6.32
C GLY A 68 14.47 10.39 7.35
N ALA A 69 13.55 9.59 6.84
CA ALA A 69 12.77 8.64 7.61
C ALA A 69 12.89 7.25 7.00
N HIS A 70 12.85 6.24 7.87
CA HIS A 70 13.02 4.85 7.51
C HIS A 70 12.05 4.01 8.33
N ALA A 71 11.28 3.15 7.67
CA ALA A 71 10.51 2.10 8.32
C ALA A 71 10.96 0.74 7.77
N TYR A 72 11.19 -0.24 8.64
CA TYR A 72 11.63 -1.57 8.24
C TYR A 72 11.18 -2.67 9.19
N GLY A 73 11.18 -3.89 8.66
CA GLY A 73 10.82 -5.10 9.38
C GLY A 73 9.55 -5.78 8.84
N PRO A 74 9.09 -6.84 9.52
CA PRO A 74 7.84 -7.50 9.18
C PRO A 74 6.65 -6.56 9.44
N GLY A 75 5.66 -6.58 8.54
CA GLY A 75 4.43 -5.78 8.68
C GLY A 75 4.51 -4.35 8.12
N VAL A 76 5.70 -3.81 7.83
CA VAL A 76 5.84 -2.51 7.14
C VAL A 76 5.22 -2.58 5.75
N MET A 77 5.57 -3.60 4.96
CA MET A 77 5.03 -3.79 3.63
C MET A 77 3.77 -4.66 3.70
N LEU A 78 2.62 -4.05 3.44
CA LEU A 78 1.30 -4.69 3.45
C LEU A 78 0.97 -5.40 2.15
N ASP A 79 1.52 -4.92 1.03
CA ASP A 79 1.44 -5.56 -0.29
C ASP A 79 2.54 -4.97 -1.17
N ALA A 80 3.09 -5.76 -2.07
CA ALA A 80 3.98 -5.27 -3.11
C ALA A 80 3.77 -6.11 -4.37
N TYR A 81 3.57 -5.47 -5.52
CA TYR A 81 3.33 -6.19 -6.77
C TYR A 81 3.91 -5.48 -7.99
N LEU A 82 4.22 -6.29 -8.99
CA LEU A 82 4.63 -5.85 -10.31
C LEU A 82 3.56 -6.25 -11.33
N GLU A 83 3.16 -5.30 -12.16
CA GLU A 83 2.22 -5.47 -13.26
C GLU A 83 2.96 -5.20 -14.58
N ILE A 84 3.00 -6.19 -15.48
CA ILE A 84 3.53 -6.07 -16.85
C ILE A 84 2.52 -6.69 -17.80
N ASN A 85 2.14 -5.99 -18.86
CA ASN A 85 1.14 -6.47 -19.85
C ASN A 85 -0.20 -6.88 -19.22
N GLY A 86 -0.61 -6.23 -18.12
CA GLY A 86 -1.83 -6.55 -17.38
C GLY A 86 -1.74 -7.82 -16.52
N LEU A 87 -0.60 -8.51 -16.50
CA LEU A 87 -0.32 -9.62 -15.61
C LEU A 87 0.29 -9.10 -14.32
N ILE A 88 -0.27 -9.50 -13.18
CA ILE A 88 0.14 -9.05 -11.85
C ILE A 88 0.80 -10.20 -11.10
N SER A 89 2.00 -9.97 -10.56
CA SER A 89 2.62 -10.86 -9.57
C SER A 89 2.84 -10.11 -8.26
N HIS A 90 2.34 -10.68 -7.17
CA HIS A 90 2.55 -10.19 -5.81
C HIS A 90 3.80 -10.80 -5.18
N VAL A 91 4.46 -10.02 -4.33
CA VAL A 91 5.39 -10.53 -3.32
C VAL A 91 4.54 -10.94 -2.11
N PRO A 92 4.55 -12.21 -1.68
CA PRO A 92 3.83 -12.59 -0.48
C PRO A 92 4.34 -11.81 0.73
N THR A 93 3.45 -11.50 1.67
CA THR A 93 3.77 -10.59 2.78
C THR A 93 4.31 -11.34 4.00
N GLY A 94 4.83 -10.60 4.98
CA GLY A 94 5.11 -11.12 6.33
C GLY A 94 6.56 -11.50 6.64
N TYR A 95 7.48 -11.49 5.66
CA TYR A 95 8.90 -11.75 5.91
C TYR A 95 9.68 -10.46 6.22
N TYR A 96 9.92 -9.60 5.22
CA TYR A 96 10.62 -8.34 5.45
C TYR A 96 10.15 -7.27 4.46
N GLY A 97 9.88 -6.07 4.98
CA GLY A 97 9.60 -4.88 4.19
C GLY A 97 10.46 -3.71 4.64
N SER A 98 10.73 -2.78 3.74
CA SER A 98 11.33 -1.51 4.09
C SER A 98 10.90 -0.39 3.15
N VAL A 99 10.73 0.80 3.72
CA VAL A 99 10.56 2.07 3.01
C VAL A 99 11.54 3.08 3.59
N GLN A 100 12.32 3.74 2.75
CA GLN A 100 13.26 4.77 3.13
C GLN A 100 13.02 6.02 2.30
N GLN A 101 13.02 7.18 2.95
CA GLN A 101 13.07 8.49 2.30
C GLN A 101 14.22 9.27 2.92
N SER A 102 15.04 9.88 2.08
CA SER A 102 16.12 10.78 2.50
C SER A 102 16.05 12.07 1.69
N THR A 103 16.96 13.00 1.96
CA THR A 103 17.12 14.22 1.15
C THR A 103 17.54 13.95 -0.31
N ALA A 104 18.06 12.76 -0.60
CA ALA A 104 18.64 12.40 -1.90
C ALA A 104 17.96 11.21 -2.59
N ASP A 105 17.18 10.41 -1.87
CA ASP A 105 16.61 9.18 -2.43
C ASP A 105 15.32 8.72 -1.76
N VAL A 106 14.58 7.89 -2.47
CA VAL A 106 13.47 7.09 -1.92
C VAL A 106 13.63 5.64 -2.35
N GLN A 107 13.46 4.71 -1.42
CA GLN A 107 13.61 3.29 -1.65
C GLN A 107 12.43 2.52 -1.07
N HIS A 108 11.97 1.52 -1.81
CA HIS A 108 11.01 0.52 -1.34
C HIS A 108 11.56 -0.87 -1.59
N LEU A 109 11.42 -1.73 -0.60
CA LEU A 109 11.90 -3.10 -0.60
C LEU A 109 10.85 -4.03 -0.01
N SER A 110 10.56 -5.12 -0.70
CA SER A 110 9.78 -6.24 -0.19
C SER A 110 10.54 -7.53 -0.47
N ILE A 111 10.70 -8.34 0.58
CA ILE A 111 11.33 -9.66 0.49
C ILE A 111 10.36 -10.66 1.09
N TYR A 112 10.21 -11.79 0.41
CA TYR A 112 9.54 -12.98 0.91
C TYR A 112 10.47 -14.18 0.80
N ASP A 113 10.49 -15.03 1.82
CA ASP A 113 11.24 -16.28 1.83
C ASP A 113 10.42 -17.36 2.53
N ASP A 114 10.17 -18.47 1.85
CA ASP A 114 9.47 -19.66 2.38
C ASP A 114 10.39 -20.87 2.56
N GLY A 115 11.71 -20.67 2.40
CA GLY A 115 12.72 -21.73 2.43
C GLY A 115 12.87 -22.53 1.14
N ALA A 116 11.91 -22.47 0.22
CA ALA A 116 12.01 -23.06 -1.12
C ALA A 116 12.31 -22.00 -2.19
N PHE A 117 11.71 -20.83 -2.03
CA PHE A 117 11.87 -19.67 -2.90
C PHE A 117 12.12 -18.41 -2.10
N GLN A 118 12.87 -17.50 -2.72
CA GLN A 118 12.93 -16.11 -2.29
C GLN A 118 12.36 -15.22 -3.39
N THR A 119 11.41 -14.37 -3.04
CA THR A 119 10.95 -13.28 -3.92
C THR A 119 11.50 -11.97 -3.40
N TYR A 120 12.19 -11.22 -4.26
CA TYR A 120 12.85 -9.97 -3.95
C TYR A 120 12.34 -8.90 -4.88
N PHE A 121 11.82 -7.81 -4.32
CA PHE A 121 11.35 -6.66 -5.09
C PHE A 121 11.86 -5.36 -4.49
N TYR A 122 12.68 -4.65 -5.26
CA TYR A 122 13.33 -3.42 -4.85
C TYR A 122 13.16 -2.35 -5.92
N ILE A 123 12.83 -1.13 -5.51
CA ILE A 123 12.91 0.07 -6.34
C ILE A 123 13.49 1.21 -5.52
N GLY A 124 14.61 1.76 -5.97
CA GLY A 124 15.22 2.98 -5.45
C GLY A 124 15.27 4.06 -6.52
N LEU A 125 14.84 5.27 -6.18
CA LEU A 125 15.05 6.48 -6.97
C LEU A 125 16.09 7.36 -6.28
N PHE A 126 17.11 7.78 -7.01
CA PHE A 126 18.22 8.60 -6.52
C PHE A 126 18.23 9.97 -7.21
N GLY A 127 18.82 10.95 -6.54
CA GLY A 127 18.82 12.35 -6.98
C GLY A 127 17.43 12.99 -6.87
N VAL A 128 16.56 12.42 -6.04
CA VAL A 128 15.22 12.94 -5.78
C VAL A 128 15.18 13.51 -4.38
N SER A 129 14.49 14.64 -4.19
CA SER A 129 14.24 15.21 -2.86
C SER A 129 12.77 15.00 -2.50
N PRO A 130 12.40 13.81 -1.98
CA PRO A 130 11.07 13.58 -1.43
C PRO A 130 10.88 14.41 -0.15
N PRO A 131 9.63 14.54 0.35
CA PRO A 131 9.39 14.87 1.75
C PRO A 131 10.19 13.93 2.67
N LEU A 132 10.53 14.41 3.87
CA LEU A 132 11.25 13.59 4.85
C LEU A 132 10.30 12.79 5.75
N ASP A 133 9.00 13.09 5.71
CA ASP A 133 7.97 12.35 6.42
C ASP A 133 7.37 11.27 5.49
N LEU A 134 7.37 10.01 5.96
CA LEU A 134 6.85 8.88 5.20
C LEU A 134 5.34 8.97 4.93
N THR A 135 4.63 9.81 5.68
CA THR A 135 3.18 10.02 5.58
C THR A 135 2.79 11.12 4.59
N ASP A 136 3.75 11.91 4.12
CA ASP A 136 3.50 12.97 3.16
C ASP A 136 3.31 12.40 1.74
N ALA A 137 2.18 12.74 1.12
CA ALA A 137 1.91 12.39 -0.27
C ALA A 137 2.71 13.30 -1.23
N TYR A 138 3.26 12.74 -2.30
CA TYR A 138 3.99 13.51 -3.30
C TYR A 138 4.04 12.82 -4.67
N THR A 139 4.40 13.56 -5.71
CA THR A 139 4.63 13.02 -7.06
C THR A 139 5.95 13.55 -7.60
N ARG A 140 6.71 12.70 -8.29
CA ARG A 140 7.95 13.05 -8.98
C ARG A 140 8.01 12.40 -10.35
N SER A 141 8.58 13.14 -11.30
CA SER A 141 8.95 12.64 -12.62
C SER A 141 10.45 12.46 -12.68
N SER A 142 10.90 11.27 -13.09
CA SER A 142 12.31 10.89 -13.36
C SER A 142 13.31 11.03 -12.20
N GLY A 143 14.22 10.06 -12.13
CA GLY A 143 15.43 10.04 -11.30
C GLY A 143 16.34 8.90 -11.77
N GLU A 144 17.58 8.86 -11.30
CA GLU A 144 18.40 7.65 -11.49
C GLU A 144 17.76 6.52 -10.70
N THR A 145 17.81 5.30 -11.22
CA THR A 145 17.05 4.20 -10.62
C THR A 145 17.85 2.93 -10.58
N SER A 146 17.75 2.27 -9.43
CA SER A 146 18.04 0.86 -9.30
C SER A 146 16.73 0.16 -8.98
N ALA A 147 16.26 -0.72 -9.87
CA ALA A 147 14.99 -1.39 -9.70
C ALA A 147 15.07 -2.83 -10.21
N ARG A 148 14.65 -3.78 -9.37
CA ARG A 148 14.80 -5.21 -9.60
C ARG A 148 13.63 -5.99 -9.04
N TRP A 149 13.11 -6.91 -9.85
CA TRP A 149 12.19 -7.96 -9.42
C TRP A 149 12.85 -9.31 -9.65
N ALA A 150 12.91 -10.17 -8.63
CA ALA A 150 13.52 -11.48 -8.76
C ALA A 150 12.76 -12.54 -7.97
N LYS A 151 12.70 -13.75 -8.52
CA LYS A 151 12.28 -14.96 -7.82
C LYS A 151 13.37 -16.01 -7.94
N TYR A 152 14.04 -16.30 -6.82
CA TYR A 152 15.12 -17.27 -6.71
C TYR A 152 14.59 -18.59 -6.18
N ASN A 153 15.07 -19.71 -6.74
CA ASN A 153 14.69 -21.05 -6.36
C ASN A 153 15.89 -21.77 -5.72
N TYR A 154 15.78 -22.07 -4.42
CA TYR A 154 16.88 -22.70 -3.67
C TYR A 154 17.18 -24.12 -4.12
N SER A 155 16.20 -24.84 -4.68
CA SER A 155 16.40 -26.23 -5.14
C SER A 155 17.28 -26.32 -6.39
N THR A 156 17.17 -25.34 -7.29
CA THR A 156 17.94 -25.29 -8.54
C THR A 156 19.17 -24.38 -8.44
N GLY A 157 19.20 -23.49 -7.44
CA GLY A 157 20.24 -22.48 -7.28
C GLY A 157 20.15 -21.38 -8.35
N GLN A 158 18.99 -21.17 -8.96
CA GLN A 158 18.80 -20.25 -10.08
C GLN A 158 17.65 -19.27 -9.86
N TYR A 159 17.69 -18.16 -10.59
CA TYR A 159 16.51 -17.30 -10.78
C TYR A 159 15.54 -17.95 -11.77
N ASP A 160 14.30 -18.12 -11.32
CA ASP A 160 13.15 -18.47 -12.16
C ASP A 160 12.67 -17.22 -12.91
N VAL A 161 12.71 -16.07 -12.24
CA VAL A 161 12.43 -14.74 -12.81
C VAL A 161 13.48 -13.77 -12.30
N GLU A 162 14.04 -12.95 -13.18
CA GLU A 162 14.91 -11.83 -12.82
C GLU A 162 14.73 -10.71 -13.84
N LEU A 163 14.18 -9.58 -13.40
CA LEU A 163 13.89 -8.41 -14.22
C LEU A 163 14.66 -7.22 -13.66
N ASN A 164 15.40 -6.56 -14.53
CA ASN A 164 15.92 -5.22 -14.29
C ASN A 164 14.92 -4.23 -14.87
N LEU A 165 14.49 -3.28 -14.05
CA LEU A 165 13.54 -2.26 -14.45
C LEU A 165 14.32 -0.98 -14.75
N SER A 166 13.99 -0.33 -15.86
CA SER A 166 14.56 0.97 -16.21
C SER A 166 14.07 2.07 -15.26
N SER A 167 14.68 3.25 -15.36
CA SER A 167 14.26 4.42 -14.58
C SER A 167 12.76 4.69 -14.68
N PRO A 168 12.00 4.64 -13.57
CA PRO A 168 10.60 4.99 -13.55
C PRO A 168 10.43 6.40 -14.10
N THR A 169 9.50 6.52 -15.02
CA THR A 169 9.06 7.81 -15.54
C THR A 169 8.34 8.61 -14.46
N THR A 170 7.62 7.93 -13.56
CA THR A 170 6.84 8.56 -12.49
C THR A 170 6.90 7.78 -11.20
N LEU A 171 6.97 8.48 -10.07
CA LEU A 171 6.61 8.00 -8.74
C LEU A 171 5.46 8.86 -8.21
N ALA A 172 4.39 8.21 -7.76
CA ALA A 172 3.34 8.83 -6.97
C ALA A 172 3.20 8.10 -5.63
N VAL A 173 3.35 8.84 -4.52
CA VAL A 173 3.06 8.36 -3.17
C VAL A 173 1.77 9.01 -2.71
N THR A 174 0.79 8.19 -2.34
CA THR A 174 -0.55 8.64 -1.94
C THR A 174 -0.96 7.97 -0.65
N THR A 175 -1.76 8.66 0.17
CA THR A 175 -2.43 8.05 1.31
C THR A 175 -3.58 7.17 0.81
N ALA A 176 -3.71 5.96 1.33
CA ALA A 176 -4.84 5.10 1.04
C ALA A 176 -6.10 5.73 1.65
N ALA A 177 -7.17 5.84 0.86
CA ALA A 177 -8.45 6.32 1.35
C ALA A 177 -9.03 5.32 2.36
N VAL A 178 -8.85 5.60 3.65
CA VAL A 178 -9.57 4.91 4.72
C VAL A 178 -10.89 5.67 4.90
N PRO A 179 -12.07 5.02 4.87
CA PRO A 179 -13.32 5.71 5.12
C PRO A 179 -13.25 6.37 6.49
N GLU A 180 -13.37 7.69 6.51
CA GLU A 180 -13.22 8.47 7.74
C GLU A 180 -14.21 7.97 8.80
N PRO A 181 -13.90 8.05 10.11
CA PRO A 181 -14.83 7.65 11.17
C PRO A 181 -16.23 8.28 11.04
N ALA A 182 -16.33 9.49 10.49
CA ALA A 182 -17.59 10.15 10.17
C ALA A 182 -18.40 9.40 9.09
N THR A 183 -17.74 8.79 8.10
CA THR A 183 -18.37 7.96 7.07
C THR A 183 -18.98 6.70 7.70
N TRP A 184 -18.26 6.05 8.62
CA TRP A 184 -18.78 4.91 9.37
C TRP A 184 -19.98 5.31 10.23
N ALA A 185 -19.88 6.44 10.93
CA ALA A 185 -20.97 6.98 11.74
C ALA A 185 -22.20 7.28 10.86
N MET A 186 -22.02 7.88 9.69
CA MET A 186 -23.10 8.15 8.74
C MET A 186 -23.73 6.87 8.17
N MET A 187 -22.94 5.83 7.90
CA MET A 187 -23.45 4.53 7.50
C MET A 187 -24.28 3.89 8.62
N ILE A 188 -23.76 3.85 9.85
CA ILE A 188 -24.47 3.32 11.01
C ILE A 188 -25.77 4.09 11.26
N LEU A 189 -25.71 5.42 11.19
CA LEU A 189 -26.89 6.28 11.30
C LEU A 189 -27.90 5.97 10.20
N GLY A 190 -27.46 5.88 8.93
CA GLY A 190 -28.31 5.58 7.79
C GLY A 190 -29.00 4.22 7.90
N PHE A 191 -28.25 3.17 8.28
CA PHE A 191 -28.81 1.84 8.53
C PHE A 191 -29.75 1.83 9.73
N GLY A 192 -29.43 2.59 10.79
CA GLY A 192 -30.30 2.76 11.95
C GLY A 192 -31.65 3.39 11.58
N LEU A 193 -31.62 4.49 10.81
CA LEU A 193 -32.82 5.18 10.35
C LEU A 193 -33.65 4.31 9.40
N ALA A 194 -33.02 3.62 8.45
CA ALA A 194 -33.70 2.69 7.55
C ALA A 194 -34.37 1.55 8.33
N GLY A 195 -33.68 0.97 9.32
CA GLY A 195 -34.21 -0.06 10.19
C GLY A 195 -35.44 0.40 11.00
N VAL A 196 -35.40 1.61 11.55
CA VAL A 196 -36.54 2.23 12.24
C VAL A 196 -37.74 2.41 11.30
N GLY A 197 -37.51 2.92 10.08
CA GLY A 197 -38.56 3.10 9.08
C GLY A 197 -39.25 1.78 8.69
N ILE A 198 -38.47 0.72 8.47
CA ILE A 198 -39.00 -0.62 8.17
C ILE A 198 -39.84 -1.14 9.34
N ARG A 199 -39.37 -0.98 10.58
CA ARG A 199 -40.10 -1.44 11.77
C ARG A 199 -41.43 -0.71 11.95
N ASP A 200 -41.46 0.60 11.72
CA ASP A 200 -42.68 1.39 11.83
C ASP A 200 -43.72 1.00 10.76
N SER A 201 -43.28 0.82 9.51
CA SER A 201 -44.17 0.41 8.41
C SER A 201 -44.86 -0.94 8.65
N ARG A 202 -44.15 -1.92 9.23
CA ARG A 202 -44.72 -3.24 9.57
C ARG A 202 -45.79 -3.14 10.65
N ARG A 203 -45.58 -2.29 11.67
CA ARG A 203 -46.56 -2.07 12.74
C ARG A 203 -47.85 -1.48 12.19
N ARG A 204 -47.76 -0.51 11.27
CA ARG A 204 -48.93 0.10 10.65
C ARG A 204 -49.72 -0.89 9.77
N ARG A 205 -49.03 -1.77 9.04
CA ARG A 205 -49.70 -2.77 8.19
C ARG A 205 -50.38 -3.91 8.97
N GLY A 206 -49.81 -4.33 10.09
CA GLY A 206 -50.40 -5.40 10.92
C GLY A 206 -51.72 -5.01 11.60
N VAL A 207 -52.01 -3.70 11.74
CA VAL A 207 -53.23 -3.20 12.35
C VAL A 207 -54.41 -3.14 11.37
N ALA A 208 -54.17 -3.22 10.06
CA ALA A 208 -55.20 -3.10 9.02
C ALA A 208 -55.91 -4.42 8.66
N LEU A 209 -55.60 -5.53 9.34
CA LEU A 209 -56.18 -6.87 9.09
C LEU A 209 -57.06 -7.39 10.24
N ALA A 210 -57.52 -6.52 11.14
CA ALA A 210 -58.46 -6.83 12.21
C ALA A 210 -59.74 -5.99 12.06
#